data_AF-A0A8J8E2A5-F1
#
_entry.id   AF-A0A8J8E2A5-F1
#
_cell.length_a   1.000
_cell.length_b   1.000
_cell.length_c   1.000
_cell.angle_alpha   90.00
_cell.angle_beta   90.00
_cell.angle_gamma   90.00
#
_symmetry.space_group_name_H-M   'P 1'
#
loop_
_entity.id
_entity.type
_entity.pdbx_description
1 polymer ?
#
loop_
_entity_poly.entity_id
_entity_poly.type
_entity_poly.pdbx_seq_one_letter_code
_entity_poly.pdbx_strand_id
1 'polypeptide(L)'
;MPDPMKKLMWGRALMKSAFAVAMMALLFYYTKDKNVTVAAFLQAVSGTSLAVVLVFEAIDHFTDKSDYTNLYWSVGARLRGGTFGAVLGALVVSAVIFFAVLVAVTGTVAFSLGQYNPATILWAGMVATYTMLPNTGDEPLLLYIWLAASIVTHNFVLLPAFAMKFVKTRMITALLG
;
A
#
# COMPACT_ATOMS: atom_id res chain seq x y z
N MET A 1 35.38 -6.61 -15.89
CA MET A 1 34.62 -5.39 -16.26
C MET A 1 33.25 -5.48 -15.60
N PRO A 2 32.78 -4.48 -14.85
CA PRO A 2 31.45 -4.54 -14.26
C PRO A 2 30.41 -4.48 -15.39
N ASP A 3 29.62 -5.55 -15.46
CA ASP A 3 28.62 -5.82 -16.49
C ASP A 3 27.68 -4.60 -16.67
N PRO A 4 27.59 -3.97 -17.85
CA PRO A 4 26.76 -2.77 -18.06
C PRO A 4 25.29 -2.99 -17.71
N MET A 5 24.80 -4.23 -17.76
CA MET A 5 23.46 -4.58 -17.29
C MET A 5 23.30 -4.38 -15.78
N LYS A 6 24.31 -4.72 -14.96
CA LYS A 6 24.27 -4.52 -13.50
C LYS A 6 24.25 -3.04 -13.12
N LYS A 7 24.98 -2.17 -13.83
CA LYS A 7 24.95 -0.71 -13.60
C LYS A 7 23.58 -0.10 -13.92
N LEU A 8 22.92 -0.56 -14.99
CA LEU A 8 21.59 -0.09 -15.38
C LEU A 8 20.52 -0.50 -14.36
N MET A 9 20.63 -1.71 -13.79
CA MET A 9 19.76 -2.19 -12.71
C MET A 9 19.97 -1.41 -11.41
N TRP A 10 21.24 -1.14 -11.06
CA TRP A 10 21.59 -0.37 -9.85
C TRP A 10 21.08 1.07 -9.89
N GLY A 11 21.21 1.76 -11.04
CA GLY A 11 20.71 3.13 -11.20
C GLY A 11 19.18 3.21 -11.06
N ARG A 12 18.45 2.21 -11.58
CA ARG A 12 16.99 2.14 -11.42
C ARG A 12 16.57 1.88 -9.97
N ALA A 13 17.24 0.94 -9.29
CA ALA A 13 16.98 0.65 -7.88
C ALA A 13 17.23 1.90 -7.02
N LEU A 14 18.35 2.60 -7.24
CA LEU A 14 18.66 3.84 -6.52
C LEU A 14 17.61 4.93 -6.74
N MET A 15 17.13 5.15 -7.97
CA MET A 15 16.07 6.13 -8.20
C MET A 15 14.75 5.74 -7.54
N LYS A 16 14.33 4.47 -7.61
CA LYS A 16 13.10 4.00 -6.95
C LYS A 16 13.21 4.21 -5.43
N SER A 17 14.36 3.86 -4.85
CA SER A 17 14.63 4.07 -3.42
C SER A 17 14.65 5.56 -3.06
N ALA A 18 15.29 6.42 -3.86
CA ALA A 18 15.29 7.85 -3.62
C ALA A 18 13.88 8.45 -3.68
N PHE A 19 13.04 7.96 -4.59
CA PHE A 19 11.65 8.38 -4.69
C PHE A 19 10.81 7.89 -3.50
N ALA A 20 10.99 6.63 -3.08
CA ALA A 20 10.34 6.10 -1.89
C ALA A 20 10.75 6.88 -0.63
N VAL A 21 12.02 7.25 -0.51
CA VAL A 21 12.51 8.13 0.58
C VAL A 21 11.84 9.51 0.52
N ALA A 22 11.71 10.11 -0.66
CA ALA A 22 11.03 11.39 -0.81
C ALA A 22 9.54 11.32 -0.44
N MET A 23 8.84 10.26 -0.86
CA MET A 23 7.44 10.03 -0.47
C MET A 23 7.31 9.82 1.04
N MET A 24 8.18 9.02 1.64
CA MET A 24 8.19 8.79 3.08
C MET A 24 8.47 10.09 3.85
N ALA A 25 9.41 10.92 3.38
CA ALA A 25 9.69 12.22 3.96
C ALA A 25 8.48 13.16 3.90
N LEU A 26 7.74 13.17 2.78
CA LEU A 26 6.49 13.93 2.65
C LEU A 26 5.40 13.42 3.60
N LEU A 27 5.26 12.11 3.77
CA LEU A 27 4.33 11.52 4.73
C LEU A 27 4.70 11.91 6.16
N PHE A 28 5.98 11.85 6.53
CA PHE A 28 6.45 12.25 7.85
C PHE A 28 6.28 13.75 8.10
N TYR A 29 6.51 14.58 7.09
CA TYR A 29 6.22 16.01 7.16
C TYR A 29 4.73 16.27 7.38
N TYR A 30 3.86 15.58 6.63
CA TYR A 30 2.41 15.68 6.78
C TYR A 30 1.95 15.21 8.17
N THR A 31 2.48 14.10 8.69
CA THR A 31 2.08 13.58 10.01
C THR A 31 2.56 14.44 11.15
N LYS A 32 3.73 15.06 10.99
CA LYS A 32 4.23 16.07 11.92
C LYS A 32 3.28 17.27 11.96
N ASP A 33 2.88 17.80 10.81
CA ASP A 33 1.92 18.91 10.72
C ASP A 33 0.57 18.57 11.37
N LYS A 34 0.10 17.33 11.18
CA LYS A 34 -1.17 16.84 11.74
C LYS A 34 -1.08 16.26 13.14
N ASN A 35 0.08 16.32 13.80
CA ASN A 35 0.32 15.77 15.14
C ASN A 35 -0.18 14.32 15.31
N VAL A 36 0.10 13.46 14.32
CA VAL A 36 -0.31 12.06 14.37
C VAL A 36 0.42 11.36 15.51
N THR A 37 -0.35 10.82 16.46
CA THR A 37 0.19 10.06 17.58
C THR A 37 0.43 8.60 17.20
N VAL A 38 1.35 7.93 17.90
CA VAL A 38 1.57 6.49 17.74
C VAL A 38 0.28 5.70 18.00
N ALA A 39 -0.51 6.10 19.00
CA ALA A 39 -1.79 5.47 19.29
C ALA A 39 -2.77 5.56 18.11
N ALA A 40 -2.90 6.74 17.49
CA ALA A 40 -3.76 6.91 16.31
C ALA A 40 -3.25 6.08 15.12
N PHE A 41 -1.94 5.99 14.94
CA PHE A 41 -1.33 5.14 13.92
C PHE A 41 -1.64 3.65 14.16
N LEU A 42 -1.42 3.13 15.37
CA LEU A 42 -1.72 1.73 15.70
C LEU A 42 -3.22 1.40 15.52
N GLN A 43 -4.12 2.34 15.84
CA GLN A 43 -5.55 2.19 15.55
C GLN A 43 -5.84 2.12 14.05
N ALA A 44 -5.20 2.97 13.24
CA ALA A 44 -5.37 2.92 11.78
C ALA A 44 -4.85 1.59 11.18
N VAL A 45 -3.70 1.11 11.66
CA VAL A 45 -3.13 -0.16 11.21
C VAL A 45 -4.04 -1.32 11.60
N SER A 46 -4.37 -1.48 12.89
CA SER A 46 -5.21 -2.59 13.38
C SER A 46 -6.67 -2.52 12.90
N GLY A 47 -7.15 -1.34 12.52
CA GLY A 47 -8.46 -1.16 11.87
C GLY A 47 -8.53 -1.71 10.44
N THR A 48 -7.38 -1.97 9.82
CA THR A 48 -7.32 -2.64 8.51
C THR A 48 -7.68 -4.11 8.68
N SER A 49 -8.51 -4.66 7.81
CA SER A 49 -8.82 -6.10 7.89
C SER A 49 -7.65 -6.97 7.43
N LEU A 50 -7.45 -8.12 8.07
CA LEU A 50 -6.45 -9.12 7.70
C LEU A 50 -6.54 -9.51 6.23
N ALA A 51 -7.76 -9.72 5.71
CA ALA A 51 -7.96 -10.04 4.29
C ALA A 51 -7.38 -8.97 3.35
N VAL A 52 -7.51 -7.69 3.71
CA VAL A 52 -6.93 -6.57 2.95
C VAL A 52 -5.41 -6.58 3.01
N VAL A 53 -4.84 -6.81 4.21
CA VAL A 53 -3.38 -6.91 4.37
C VAL A 53 -2.81 -8.06 3.54
N LEU A 54 -3.45 -9.24 3.59
CA LEU A 54 -3.05 -10.40 2.79
C LEU A 54 -3.18 -10.16 1.29
N VAL A 55 -4.18 -9.41 0.84
CA VAL A 55 -4.30 -9.03 -0.58
C VAL A 55 -3.15 -8.12 -0.99
N PHE A 56 -2.75 -7.15 -0.17
CA PHE A 56 -1.60 -6.30 -0.48
C PHE A 56 -0.28 -7.05 -0.48
N GLU A 57 -0.07 -7.95 0.49
CA GLU A 57 1.10 -8.85 0.51
C GLU A 57 1.12 -9.76 -0.71
N ALA A 58 -0.03 -10.33 -1.11
CA ALA A 58 -0.13 -11.12 -2.32
C ALA A 58 0.17 -10.28 -3.55
N ILE A 59 -0.38 -9.07 -3.66
CA ILE A 59 -0.10 -8.15 -4.76
C ILE A 59 1.40 -7.85 -4.81
N ASP A 60 2.05 -7.52 -3.70
CA ASP A 60 3.49 -7.22 -3.64
C ASP A 60 4.34 -8.45 -4.03
N HIS A 61 3.98 -9.63 -3.55
CA HIS A 61 4.64 -10.88 -3.90
C HIS A 61 4.49 -11.25 -5.38
N PHE A 62 3.30 -11.09 -5.96
CA PHE A 62 3.06 -11.28 -7.38
C PHE A 62 3.75 -10.20 -8.22
N THR A 63 3.79 -8.98 -7.70
CA THR A 63 4.45 -7.82 -8.28
C THR A 63 5.95 -8.05 -8.40
N ASP A 64 6.60 -8.62 -7.41
CA ASP A 64 8.04 -8.87 -7.44
C ASP A 64 8.41 -10.08 -8.31
N LYS A 65 7.55 -11.11 -8.34
CA LYS A 65 7.79 -12.37 -9.08
C LYS A 65 7.36 -12.36 -10.54
N SER A 66 6.24 -11.72 -10.85
CA SER A 66 5.93 -11.42 -12.25
C SER A 66 6.84 -10.28 -12.66
N ASP A 67 7.46 -10.35 -13.83
CA ASP A 67 8.27 -9.27 -14.38
C ASP A 67 7.49 -7.93 -14.31
N TYR A 68 7.64 -7.19 -13.20
CA TYR A 68 7.08 -5.86 -13.01
C TYR A 68 7.75 -4.86 -13.95
N THR A 69 8.89 -5.26 -14.50
CA THR A 69 9.46 -4.78 -15.74
C THR A 69 8.40 -4.67 -16.83
N ASN A 70 7.55 -5.68 -17.08
CA ASN A 70 6.53 -5.64 -18.14
C ASN A 70 5.29 -4.78 -17.80
N LEU A 71 4.87 -4.68 -16.53
CA LEU A 71 3.74 -3.82 -16.15
C LEU A 71 4.16 -2.34 -16.14
N TYR A 72 5.31 -2.01 -15.56
CA TYR A 72 5.87 -0.65 -15.64
C TYR A 72 6.35 -0.29 -17.03
N TRP A 73 6.85 -1.25 -17.82
CA TRP A 73 7.12 -0.99 -19.24
C TRP A 73 5.85 -0.86 -20.05
N SER A 74 4.77 -1.61 -19.82
CA SER A 74 3.55 -1.43 -20.61
C SER A 74 2.87 -0.09 -20.31
N VAL A 75 2.88 0.35 -19.05
CA VAL A 75 2.41 1.68 -18.64
C VAL A 75 3.40 2.78 -19.04
N GLY A 76 4.70 2.58 -18.80
CA GLY A 76 5.76 3.54 -19.11
C GLY A 76 6.09 3.68 -20.59
N ALA A 77 5.98 2.62 -21.39
CA ALA A 77 6.12 2.66 -22.84
C ALA A 77 4.94 3.37 -23.50
N ARG A 78 3.73 3.27 -22.94
CA ARG A 78 2.58 4.12 -23.32
C ARG A 78 2.77 5.58 -22.94
N LEU A 79 3.58 5.88 -21.93
CA LEU A 79 3.81 7.24 -21.38
C LEU A 79 5.13 7.90 -21.84
N ARG A 80 5.68 7.47 -23.00
CA ARG A 80 7.03 7.78 -23.56
C ARG A 80 8.12 6.89 -22.96
N GLY A 81 8.57 5.93 -23.77
CA GLY A 81 9.62 4.96 -23.41
C GLY A 81 10.90 5.60 -22.90
N GLY A 82 11.37 5.13 -21.75
CA GLY A 82 12.61 5.58 -21.11
C GLY A 82 12.55 5.48 -19.58
N THR A 83 13.68 5.79 -18.94
CA THR A 83 13.85 5.80 -17.48
C THR A 83 12.80 6.67 -16.76
N PHE A 84 12.34 7.76 -17.39
CA PHE A 84 11.31 8.65 -16.88
C PHE A 84 9.89 8.02 -16.92
N GLY A 85 9.57 7.27 -17.99
CA GLY A 85 8.30 6.55 -18.11
C GLY A 85 8.14 5.44 -17.06
N ALA A 86 9.23 4.77 -16.69
CA ALA A 86 9.23 3.77 -15.62
C ALA A 86 8.95 4.41 -14.24
N VAL A 87 9.49 5.59 -13.96
CA VAL A 87 9.23 6.34 -12.72
C VAL A 87 7.80 6.84 -12.67
N LEU A 88 7.28 7.40 -13.77
CA LEU A 88 5.86 7.80 -13.85
C LEU A 88 4.91 6.62 -13.69
N GLY A 89 5.23 5.47 -14.29
CA GLY A 89 4.47 4.23 -14.08
C GLY A 89 4.45 3.83 -12.60
N ALA A 90 5.61 3.87 -11.93
CA ALA A 90 5.73 3.62 -10.49
C ALA A 90 4.86 4.56 -9.67
N LEU A 91 4.87 5.85 -9.99
CA LEU A 91 4.06 6.85 -9.31
C LEU A 91 2.56 6.59 -9.49
N VAL A 92 2.11 6.28 -10.71
CA VAL A 92 0.68 5.98 -10.98
C VAL A 92 0.23 4.74 -10.23
N VAL A 93 1.00 3.65 -10.28
CA VAL A 93 0.66 2.41 -9.55
C VAL A 93 0.60 2.67 -8.05
N SER A 94 1.55 3.43 -7.51
CA SER A 94 1.57 3.77 -6.08
C SER A 94 0.40 4.65 -5.67
N ALA A 95 0.00 5.60 -6.52
CA ALA A 95 -1.21 6.40 -6.30
C ALA A 95 -2.47 5.50 -6.28
N VAL A 96 -2.57 4.54 -7.21
CA VAL A 96 -3.68 3.58 -7.24
C VAL A 96 -3.69 2.72 -5.98
N ILE A 97 -2.54 2.19 -5.55
CA ILE A 97 -2.41 1.41 -4.32
C ILE A 97 -2.78 2.25 -3.11
N PHE A 98 -2.29 3.49 -3.02
CA PHE A 98 -2.64 4.43 -1.96
C PHE A 98 -4.16 4.60 -1.81
N PHE A 99 -4.86 4.89 -2.92
CA PHE A 99 -6.32 5.03 -2.89
C PHE A 99 -7.02 3.69 -2.60
N ALA A 100 -6.51 2.57 -3.12
CA ALA A 100 -7.04 1.26 -2.81
C ALA A 100 -6.95 0.94 -1.31
N VAL A 101 -5.82 1.25 -0.67
CA VAL A 101 -5.64 1.07 0.78
C VAL A 101 -6.58 2.01 1.54
N LEU A 102 -6.67 3.29 1.17
CA LEU A 102 -7.60 4.23 1.80
C LEU A 102 -9.03 3.67 1.80
N VAL A 103 -9.53 3.26 0.63
CA VAL A 103 -10.87 2.69 0.48
C VAL A 103 -11.02 1.39 1.28
N ALA A 104 -9.99 0.56 1.31
CA ALA A 104 -10.03 -0.71 2.03
C ALA A 104 -10.04 -0.53 3.55
N VAL A 105 -9.34 0.48 4.07
CA VAL A 105 -9.29 0.80 5.50
C VAL A 105 -10.55 1.53 5.95
N THR A 106 -11.04 2.49 5.16
CA THR A 106 -12.16 3.34 5.57
C THR A 106 -13.51 2.78 5.16
N GLY A 107 -13.54 1.86 4.20
CA GLY A 107 -14.76 1.35 3.58
C GLY A 107 -15.51 2.41 2.77
N THR A 108 -14.89 3.56 2.49
CA THR A 108 -15.51 4.71 1.81
C THR A 108 -14.64 5.17 0.65
N VAL A 109 -15.28 5.46 -0.48
CA VAL A 109 -14.62 6.11 -1.62
C VAL A 109 -14.80 7.61 -1.50
N ALA A 110 -13.87 8.27 -0.82
CA ALA A 110 -13.77 9.73 -0.82
C ALA A 110 -12.48 10.18 -1.51
N PHE A 111 -12.58 11.09 -2.46
CA PHE A 111 -11.40 11.69 -3.12
C PHE A 111 -10.86 12.91 -2.37
N SER A 112 -11.51 13.31 -1.27
CA SER A 112 -11.06 14.40 -0.42
C SER A 112 -10.20 13.87 0.73
N LEU A 113 -8.92 14.23 0.73
CA LEU A 113 -7.99 13.86 1.80
C LEU A 113 -8.36 14.47 3.16
N GLY A 114 -9.09 15.59 3.18
CA GLY A 114 -9.53 16.24 4.42
C GLY A 114 -10.58 15.46 5.22
N GLN A 115 -11.18 14.41 4.63
CA GLN A 115 -12.19 13.59 5.29
C GLN A 115 -11.59 12.34 5.98
N TYR A 116 -10.32 12.03 5.70
CA TYR A 116 -9.66 10.88 6.29
C TYR A 116 -8.90 11.28 7.56
N ASN A 117 -8.85 10.34 8.51
CA ASN A 117 -7.96 10.48 9.65
C ASN A 117 -6.49 10.56 9.12
N PRO A 118 -5.69 11.56 9.54
CA PRO A 118 -4.29 11.66 9.15
C PRO A 118 -3.46 10.39 9.40
N ALA A 119 -3.78 9.63 10.45
CA ALA A 119 -3.15 8.34 10.72
C ALA A 119 -3.47 7.27 9.66
N THR A 120 -4.68 7.30 9.11
CA THR A 120 -5.09 6.42 8.00
C THR A 120 -4.39 6.79 6.71
N ILE A 121 -4.20 8.08 6.46
CA ILE A 121 -3.39 8.57 5.33
C ILE A 121 -1.94 8.12 5.47
N LEU A 122 -1.37 8.21 6.68
CA LEU A 122 -0.02 7.71 6.95
C LEU A 122 0.07 6.21 6.65
N TRP A 123 -0.85 5.39 7.19
CA TRP A 123 -0.83 3.95 6.93
C TRP A 123 -0.96 3.62 5.45
N ALA A 124 -1.94 4.22 4.75
CA ALA A 124 -2.10 4.02 3.31
C ALA A 124 -0.89 4.48 2.50
N GLY A 125 -0.28 5.60 2.92
CA GLY A 125 0.95 6.13 2.34
C GLY A 125 2.14 5.20 2.54
N MET A 126 2.27 4.61 3.73
CA MET A 126 3.31 3.63 4.02
C MET A 126 3.16 2.37 3.17
N VAL A 127 1.95 1.81 3.08
CA VAL A 127 1.67 0.64 2.22
C VAL A 127 2.00 0.97 0.76
N ALA A 128 1.56 2.12 0.24
CA ALA A 128 1.85 2.52 -1.13
C ALA A 128 3.35 2.74 -1.38
N THR A 129 4.05 3.40 -0.45
CA THR A 129 5.50 3.63 -0.55
C THR A 129 6.26 2.31 -0.48
N TYR A 130 5.80 1.38 0.36
CA TYR A 130 6.39 0.05 0.51
C TYR A 130 6.41 -0.71 -0.83
N THR A 131 5.31 -0.70 -1.57
CA THR A 131 5.23 -1.35 -2.91
C THR A 131 6.15 -0.73 -3.97
N MET A 132 6.77 0.44 -3.71
CA MET A 132 7.76 1.03 -4.61
C MET A 132 9.18 0.54 -4.37
N LEU A 133 9.47 0.01 -3.18
CA LEU A 133 10.79 -0.46 -2.84
C LEU A 133 11.16 -1.66 -3.74
N PRO A 134 12.43 -1.80 -4.11
CA PRO A 134 12.90 -2.98 -4.81
C PRO A 134 12.97 -4.18 -3.85
N ASN A 135 12.58 -5.36 -4.35
CA ASN A 135 12.70 -6.65 -3.66
C ASN A 135 11.90 -6.75 -2.34
N THR A 136 10.72 -6.13 -2.25
CA THR A 136 9.87 -6.20 -1.04
C THR A 136 9.03 -7.47 -0.94
N GLY A 137 8.88 -8.24 -2.02
CA GLY A 137 7.98 -9.39 -2.06
C GLY A 137 8.48 -10.63 -1.31
N ASP A 138 9.69 -10.61 -0.74
CA ASP A 138 10.29 -11.75 -0.05
C ASP A 138 9.85 -11.86 1.43
N GLU A 139 9.47 -10.76 2.07
CA GLU A 139 9.15 -10.71 3.49
C GLU A 139 7.80 -10.04 3.75
N PRO A 140 6.87 -10.66 4.50
CA PRO A 140 5.53 -10.09 4.71
C PRO A 140 5.52 -8.99 5.78
N LEU A 141 6.19 -7.87 5.49
CA LEU A 141 6.41 -6.78 6.44
C LEU A 141 5.10 -6.09 6.87
N LEU A 142 4.15 -5.91 5.94
CA LEU A 142 2.86 -5.29 6.25
C LEU A 142 2.06 -6.17 7.20
N LEU A 143 2.13 -7.50 7.03
CA LEU A 143 1.53 -8.46 7.94
C LEU A 143 2.14 -8.38 9.34
N TYR A 144 3.47 -8.24 9.45
CA TYR A 144 4.13 -8.09 10.76
C TYR A 144 3.74 -6.80 11.47
N ILE A 145 3.72 -5.67 10.75
CA ILE A 145 3.27 -4.39 11.30
C ILE A 145 1.81 -4.48 11.74
N TRP A 146 0.96 -5.12 10.93
CA TRP A 146 -0.44 -5.32 11.26
C TRP A 146 -0.65 -6.19 12.50
N LEU A 147 0.06 -7.32 12.60
CA LEU A 147 -0.01 -8.21 13.76
C LEU A 147 0.44 -7.49 15.03
N ALA A 148 1.58 -6.78 14.98
CA ALA A 148 2.08 -6.02 16.13
C ALA A 148 1.07 -4.97 16.58
N ALA A 149 0.49 -4.21 15.65
CA ALA A 149 -0.53 -3.21 15.97
C ALA A 149 -1.79 -3.85 16.56
N SER A 150 -2.27 -4.95 15.98
CA SER A 150 -3.48 -5.66 16.42
C SER A 150 -3.32 -6.26 17.82
N ILE A 151 -2.14 -6.79 18.14
CA ILE A 151 -1.82 -7.29 19.49
C ILE A 151 -1.85 -6.14 20.50
N VAL A 152 -1.19 -5.02 20.20
CA VAL A 152 -1.12 -3.88 21.13
C VAL A 152 -2.49 -3.24 21.34
N THR A 153 -3.29 -3.09 20.28
CA THR A 153 -4.64 -2.49 20.37
C THR A 153 -5.73 -3.48 20.79
N HIS A 154 -5.40 -4.78 20.90
CA HIS A 154 -6.35 -5.86 21.13
C HIS A 154 -7.50 -5.89 20.10
N ASN A 155 -7.23 -5.46 18.87
CA ASN A 155 -8.22 -5.33 17.81
C ASN A 155 -7.82 -6.18 16.60
N PHE A 156 -8.56 -7.26 16.35
CA PHE A 156 -8.34 -8.15 15.22
C PHE A 156 -9.51 -8.06 14.25
N VAL A 157 -9.34 -7.27 13.19
CA VAL A 157 -10.33 -7.18 12.11
C VAL A 157 -9.98 -8.25 11.07
N LEU A 158 -10.76 -9.31 10.93
CA LEU A 158 -10.45 -10.40 9.98
C LEU A 158 -10.95 -10.10 8.56
N LEU A 159 -12.18 -9.61 8.46
CA LEU A 159 -12.85 -9.33 7.19
C LEU A 159 -13.13 -7.82 7.06
N PRO A 160 -13.07 -7.27 5.83
CA PRO A 160 -13.37 -5.87 5.62
C PRO A 160 -14.86 -5.60 5.89
N ALA A 161 -15.17 -4.38 6.33
CA ALA A 161 -16.53 -4.00 6.73
C ALA A 161 -17.58 -4.21 5.62
N PHE A 162 -17.19 -4.06 4.35
CA PHE A 162 -18.09 -4.33 3.21
C PHE A 162 -18.44 -5.83 3.11
N ALA A 163 -17.49 -6.74 3.36
CA ALA A 163 -17.73 -8.18 3.31
C ALA A 163 -18.66 -8.62 4.46
N MET A 164 -18.51 -8.03 5.65
CA MET A 164 -19.40 -8.30 6.77
C MET A 164 -20.85 -7.90 6.50
N LYS A 165 -21.10 -6.82 5.74
CA LYS A 165 -22.47 -6.46 5.31
C LYS A 165 -23.10 -7.56 4.46
N PHE A 166 -22.36 -8.15 3.53
CA PHE A 166 -22.87 -9.25 2.69
C PHE A 166 -23.15 -10.53 3.50
N VAL A 167 -22.28 -10.88 4.44
CA VAL A 167 -22.48 -12.06 5.33
C VAL A 167 -23.74 -11.88 6.18
N LYS A 168 -23.91 -10.70 6.78
CA LYS A 168 -25.07 -10.41 7.64
C LYS A 168 -26.39 -10.47 6.86
N THR A 169 -26.42 -9.91 5.65
CA THR A 169 -27.61 -9.97 4.77
C THR A 169 -27.96 -11.42 4.41
N ARG A 170 -26.98 -12.26 4.05
CA ARG A 170 -27.26 -13.66 3.67
C ARG A 170 -27.69 -14.53 4.85
N MET A 171 -27.17 -14.32 6.05
CA MET A 171 -27.64 -15.04 7.23
C MET A 171 -29.09 -14.69 7.58
N ILE A 172 -29.48 -13.42 7.44
CA ILE A 172 -30.86 -13.00 7.69
C ILE A 172 -31.81 -13.62 6.65
N THR A 173 -31.42 -13.68 5.37
CA THR A 173 -32.21 -14.34 4.33
C THR A 173 -32.31 -15.86 4.55
N ALA A 174 -31.26 -16.51 5.06
CA ALA A 174 -31.27 -17.94 5.36
C ALA A 174 -32.03 -18.33 6.63
N LEU A 175 -32.32 -17.36 7.51
CA LEU A 175 -33.12 -17.56 8.74
C LEU A 175 -34.61 -17.23 8.54
N LEU A 176 -34.97 -16.57 7.43
CA LEU A 176 -36.33 -16.12 7.12
C LEU A 176 -36.96 -16.82 5.91
N GLY A 177 -36.27 -17.80 5.32
CA GLY A 177 -36.80 -18.69 4.27
C GLY A 177 -36.75 -20.14 4.74
#